data_AF-A0AAJ5F374-F1
#
_entry.id   AF-A0AAJ5F374-F1
#
_cell.length_a   1.000
_cell.length_b   1.000
_cell.length_c   1.000
_cell.angle_alpha   90.00
_cell.angle_beta   90.00
_cell.angle_gamma   90.00
#
_symmetry.space_group_name_H-M   'P 1'
#
loop_
_entity.id
_entity.type
_entity.pdbx_description
1 polymer ?
#
loop_
_entity_poly.entity_id
_entity_poly.type
_entity_poly.pdbx_seq_one_letter_code
_entity_poly.pdbx_strand_id
1 'polypeptide(L)'
;MDERERERQQAAEEREVIERLVLHEERAQVEVIREGVGSVQVRRVVTERQEVVPITLHSEHLEITVQEGTGGRVTLNGEALEVGRTYEVPLYEERALIEKQVYPMSEVTIARQARSYTRSEDITLRREELDVEDPQGLVRDRTMPGPRRE
;
A
#
# COMPACT_ATOMS: atom_id res chain seq x y z
N MET A 1 5.61 -35.19 83.29
CA MET A 1 6.02 -34.23 82.23
C MET A 1 7.47 -34.54 81.92
N ASP A 2 7.68 -35.27 80.83
CA ASP A 2 8.99 -35.81 80.45
C ASP A 2 9.84 -34.74 79.75
N GLU A 3 11.14 -34.71 80.07
CA GLU A 3 12.18 -33.88 79.42
C GLU A 3 12.19 -34.00 77.88
N ARG A 4 11.54 -35.03 77.33
CA ARG A 4 11.38 -35.27 75.89
C ARG A 4 10.55 -34.21 75.14
N GLU A 5 9.78 -33.37 75.83
CA GLU A 5 9.09 -32.23 75.18
C GLU A 5 9.95 -30.97 75.12
N ARG A 6 10.96 -30.81 76.00
CA ARG A 6 11.89 -29.66 75.95
C ARG A 6 12.94 -29.80 74.86
N GLU A 7 13.38 -31.02 74.56
CA GLU A 7 14.28 -31.29 73.42
C GLU A 7 13.59 -31.16 72.05
N ARG A 8 12.25 -31.29 72.00
CA ARG A 8 11.49 -31.17 70.74
C ARG A 8 11.28 -29.73 70.26
N GLN A 9 11.55 -28.72 71.10
CA GLN A 9 11.31 -27.31 70.76
C GLN A 9 12.58 -26.45 70.67
N GLN A 10 13.78 -26.99 70.95
CA GLN A 10 15.05 -26.25 70.91
C GLN A 10 15.98 -26.52 69.71
N ALA A 11 15.48 -27.16 68.66
CA ALA A 11 16.23 -27.30 67.41
C ALA A 11 15.42 -26.85 66.18
N ALA A 12 14.59 -25.81 66.34
CA ALA A 12 14.34 -24.94 65.21
C ALA A 12 15.63 -24.14 65.02
N GLU A 13 16.55 -24.67 64.19
CA GLU A 13 17.78 -24.00 63.80
C GLU A 13 17.46 -22.52 63.46
N GLU A 14 17.85 -21.63 64.37
CA GLU A 14 17.75 -20.19 64.18
C GLU A 14 18.77 -19.84 63.09
N ARG A 15 18.33 -19.96 61.83
CA ARG A 15 19.13 -19.53 60.67
C ARG A 15 19.29 -18.02 60.75
N GLU A 16 20.41 -17.58 61.31
CA GLU A 16 20.85 -16.20 61.24
C GLU A 16 21.29 -15.92 59.80
N VAL A 17 20.53 -15.09 59.07
CA VAL A 17 20.92 -14.61 57.75
C VAL A 17 21.92 -13.48 57.94
N ILE A 18 23.21 -13.82 57.83
CA ILE A 18 24.31 -12.89 58.08
C ILE A 18 24.44 -11.87 56.94
N GLU A 19 24.15 -12.26 55.70
CA GLU A 19 24.20 -11.35 54.55
C GLU A 19 23.30 -11.85 53.40
N ARG A 20 22.83 -10.92 52.56
CA ARG A 20 22.06 -11.22 51.34
C ARG A 20 22.70 -10.54 50.15
N LEU A 21 23.28 -11.33 49.25
CA LEU A 21 23.81 -10.86 47.98
C LEU A 21 22.77 -11.03 46.86
N VAL A 22 22.65 -10.04 45.98
CA VAL A 22 21.81 -10.09 44.77
C VAL A 22 22.73 -10.01 43.57
N LEU A 23 22.67 -11.03 42.70
CA LEU A 23 23.43 -11.10 41.46
C LEU A 23 22.59 -10.55 40.31
N HIS A 24 23.23 -9.85 39.38
CA HIS A 24 22.60 -9.24 38.21
C HIS A 24 23.00 -9.93 36.91
N GLU A 25 22.07 -9.89 35.95
CA GLU A 25 22.25 -10.39 34.59
C GLU A 25 21.84 -9.29 33.61
N GLU A 26 22.70 -8.97 32.64
CA GLU A 26 22.37 -8.08 31.54
C GLU A 26 21.60 -8.85 30.46
N ARG A 27 20.49 -8.27 29.99
CA ARG A 27 19.67 -8.83 28.89
C ARG A 27 19.55 -7.82 27.77
N ALA A 28 19.76 -8.27 26.53
CA ALA A 28 19.54 -7.44 25.36
C ALA A 28 18.04 -7.33 25.04
N GLN A 29 17.57 -6.11 24.81
CA GLN A 29 16.25 -5.83 24.23
C GLN A 29 16.45 -5.14 22.88
N VAL A 30 15.84 -5.67 21.82
CA VAL A 30 15.94 -5.10 20.47
C VAL A 30 14.63 -4.39 20.16
N GLU A 31 14.71 -3.08 19.89
CA GLU A 31 13.60 -2.27 19.39
C GLU A 31 13.85 -1.89 17.93
N VAL A 32 12.83 -2.05 17.08
CA VAL A 32 12.90 -1.67 15.66
C VAL A 32 12.08 -0.41 15.45
N ILE A 33 12.78 0.72 15.29
CA ILE A 33 12.16 2.02 15.01
C ILE A 33 11.92 2.15 13.51
N ARG A 34 10.69 2.50 13.12
CA ARG A 34 10.33 2.73 11.71
C ARG A 34 10.49 4.21 11.38
N GLU A 35 11.45 4.52 10.52
CA GLU A 35 11.64 5.88 10.01
C GLU A 35 11.14 6.00 8.57
N GLY A 36 10.36 7.05 8.30
CA GLY A 36 9.88 7.38 6.96
C GLY A 36 10.99 8.07 6.17
N VAL A 37 11.57 7.38 5.19
CA VAL A 37 12.72 7.88 4.41
C VAL A 37 12.33 8.72 3.17
N GLY A 38 11.03 8.94 2.92
CA GLY A 38 10.58 9.80 1.82
C GLY A 38 9.12 9.62 1.43
N SER A 39 8.63 10.51 0.55
CA SER A 39 7.27 10.50 0.01
C SER A 39 7.28 10.67 -1.51
N VAL A 40 6.41 9.95 -2.22
CA VAL A 40 6.20 10.13 -3.66
C VAL A 40 4.85 10.83 -3.87
N GLN A 41 4.82 11.87 -4.69
CA GLN A 41 3.57 12.51 -5.13
C GLN A 41 3.24 12.07 -6.54
N VAL A 42 2.03 11.56 -6.73
CA VAL A 42 1.51 11.12 -8.02
C VAL A 42 0.46 12.13 -8.47
N ARG A 43 0.64 12.73 -9.64
CA ARG A 43 -0.28 13.73 -10.18
C ARG A 43 -0.74 13.32 -11.57
N ARG A 44 -2.05 13.31 -11.77
CA ARG A 44 -2.64 13.26 -13.11
C ARG A 44 -2.48 14.63 -13.78
N VAL A 45 -1.80 14.67 -14.92
CA VAL A 45 -1.69 15.87 -15.76
C VAL A 45 -2.58 15.65 -16.97
N VAL A 46 -3.46 16.62 -17.25
CA VAL A 46 -4.28 16.62 -18.46
C VAL A 46 -3.72 17.68 -19.40
N THR A 47 -3.41 17.27 -20.62
CA THR A 47 -2.92 18.18 -21.68
C THR A 47 -3.96 18.22 -22.78
N GLU A 48 -4.36 19.42 -23.17
CA GLU A 48 -5.31 19.63 -24.25
C GLU A 48 -4.57 19.94 -25.54
N ARG A 49 -5.03 19.35 -26.65
CA ARG A 49 -4.53 19.63 -27.99
C ARG A 49 -5.72 19.93 -28.89
N GLN A 50 -5.62 21.01 -29.66
CA GLN A 50 -6.56 21.32 -30.73
C GLN A 50 -6.10 20.64 -32.01
N GLU A 51 -7.03 20.03 -32.73
CA GLU A 51 -6.79 19.35 -34.00
C GLU A 51 -7.89 19.70 -35.00
N VAL A 52 -7.51 19.90 -36.26
CA VAL A 52 -8.45 20.17 -37.36
C VAL A 52 -8.72 18.84 -38.05
N VAL A 53 -9.97 18.34 -37.96
CA VAL A 53 -10.39 17.14 -38.66
C VAL A 53 -10.98 17.56 -40.01
N PRO A 54 -10.35 17.23 -41.16
CA PRO A 54 -10.91 17.54 -42.46
C PRO A 54 -12.13 16.65 -42.72
N ILE A 55 -13.28 17.27 -42.99
CA ILE A 55 -14.52 16.60 -43.36
C ILE A 55 -14.95 17.12 -44.72
N THR A 56 -15.21 16.22 -45.67
CA THR A 56 -15.82 16.55 -46.96
C THR A 56 -17.33 16.37 -46.83
N LEU A 57 -18.08 17.40 -47.19
CA LEU A 57 -19.54 17.37 -47.22
C LEU A 57 -20.01 17.63 -48.65
N HIS A 58 -21.03 16.89 -49.06
CA HIS A 58 -21.66 17.02 -50.37
C HIS A 58 -22.98 17.79 -50.28
N SER A 59 -23.25 18.59 -51.30
CA SER A 59 -24.52 19.26 -51.50
C SER A 59 -24.97 19.07 -52.94
N GLU A 60 -26.21 18.69 -53.14
CA GLU A 60 -26.79 18.48 -54.47
C GLU A 60 -27.95 19.45 -54.70
N HIS A 61 -27.90 20.13 -55.84
CA HIS A 61 -28.92 21.09 -56.27
C HIS A 61 -29.37 20.73 -57.68
N LEU A 62 -30.68 20.79 -57.90
CA LEU A 62 -31.28 20.70 -59.22
C LEU A 62 -31.41 22.10 -59.82
N GLU A 63 -30.79 22.31 -60.98
CA GLU A 63 -30.95 23.54 -61.77
C GLU A 63 -32.05 23.37 -62.82
N ILE A 64 -33.03 24.26 -62.82
CA ILE A 64 -34.12 24.27 -63.80
C ILE A 64 -34.07 25.60 -64.57
N THR A 65 -33.84 25.53 -65.87
CA THR A 65 -33.80 26.70 -66.76
C THR A 65 -34.93 26.63 -67.79
N VAL A 66 -35.77 27.67 -67.85
CA VAL A 66 -36.92 27.72 -68.77
C VAL A 66 -36.57 28.56 -70.00
N GLN A 67 -36.50 27.91 -71.16
CA GLN A 67 -36.14 28.56 -72.44
C GLN A 67 -37.37 29.07 -73.22
N GLU A 68 -37.21 30.22 -73.87
CA GLU A 68 -38.22 30.80 -74.77
C GLU A 68 -38.52 29.87 -75.97
N GLY A 69 -39.78 29.87 -76.43
CA GLY A 69 -40.19 29.21 -77.67
C GLY A 69 -40.56 27.73 -77.57
N THR A 70 -40.55 27.12 -76.38
CA THR A 70 -40.87 25.69 -76.19
C THR A 70 -42.36 25.36 -76.02
N GLY A 71 -43.25 26.36 -76.04
CA GLY A 71 -44.71 26.19 -76.13
C GLY A 71 -45.41 25.54 -74.92
N GLY A 72 -44.67 25.16 -73.87
CA GLY A 72 -45.20 24.51 -72.67
C GLY A 72 -45.07 25.38 -71.40
N ARG A 73 -45.97 25.16 -70.42
CA ARG A 73 -45.90 25.79 -69.08
C ARG A 73 -45.21 24.83 -68.11
N VAL A 74 -44.05 25.22 -67.57
CA VAL A 74 -43.35 24.46 -66.51
C VAL A 74 -43.78 24.99 -65.15
N THR A 75 -44.10 24.10 -64.21
CA THR A 75 -44.50 24.47 -62.84
C THR A 75 -43.63 23.76 -61.81
N LEU A 76 -43.23 24.45 -60.75
CA LEU A 76 -42.53 23.89 -59.58
C LEU A 76 -43.37 24.18 -58.33
N ASN A 77 -43.67 23.15 -57.53
CA ASN A 77 -44.51 23.27 -56.33
C ASN A 77 -45.87 23.98 -56.55
N GLY A 78 -46.44 23.86 -57.75
CA GLY A 78 -47.72 24.47 -58.12
C GLY A 78 -47.62 25.90 -58.66
N GLU A 79 -46.45 26.54 -58.62
CA GLU A 79 -46.21 27.86 -59.20
C GLU A 79 -45.61 27.75 -60.61
N ALA A 80 -46.03 28.63 -61.52
CA ALA A 80 -45.48 28.68 -62.88
C ALA A 80 -44.08 29.29 -62.87
N LEU A 81 -43.12 28.59 -63.46
CA LEU A 81 -41.77 29.10 -63.64
C LEU A 81 -41.76 30.14 -64.76
N GLU A 82 -41.07 31.25 -64.51
CA GLU A 82 -40.93 32.34 -65.47
C GLU A 82 -39.88 31.99 -66.52
N VAL A 83 -40.19 32.32 -67.77
CA VAL A 83 -39.28 32.13 -68.89
C VAL A 83 -38.07 33.06 -68.73
N GLY A 84 -36.88 32.56 -69.02
CA GLY A 84 -35.63 33.30 -68.88
C GLY A 84 -35.07 33.35 -67.45
N ARG A 85 -35.69 32.65 -66.48
CA ARG A 85 -35.16 32.48 -65.14
C ARG A 85 -34.59 31.07 -64.91
N THR A 86 -33.60 31.01 -64.02
CA THR A 86 -33.03 29.78 -63.49
C THR A 86 -33.47 29.60 -62.04
N TYR A 87 -33.87 28.38 -61.70
CA TYR A 87 -34.34 28.01 -60.37
C TYR A 87 -33.45 26.90 -59.81
N GLU A 88 -32.99 27.07 -58.57
CA GLU A 88 -32.23 26.06 -57.85
C GLU A 88 -33.13 25.39 -56.80
N VAL A 89 -33.18 24.06 -56.82
CA VAL A 89 -33.90 23.28 -55.82
C VAL A 89 -32.89 22.43 -55.05
N PRO A 90 -32.71 22.65 -53.73
CA PRO A 90 -31.85 21.79 -52.93
C PRO A 90 -32.47 20.39 -52.86
N LEU A 91 -31.70 19.38 -53.25
CA LEU A 91 -32.14 17.98 -53.18
C LEU A 91 -31.63 17.33 -51.90
N TYR A 92 -30.36 17.58 -51.58
CA TYR A 92 -29.68 16.94 -50.47
C TYR A 92 -28.53 17.80 -49.93
N GLU A 93 -28.36 17.79 -48.60
CA GLU A 93 -27.29 18.47 -47.88
C GLU A 93 -26.73 17.54 -46.80
N GLU A 94 -25.42 17.31 -46.81
CA GLU A 94 -24.74 16.59 -45.74
C GLU A 94 -24.39 17.50 -44.56
N ARG A 95 -24.52 16.96 -43.35
CA ARG A 95 -24.14 17.64 -42.10
C ARG A 95 -23.20 16.77 -41.29
N ALA A 96 -22.11 17.36 -40.81
CA ALA A 96 -21.17 16.69 -39.91
C ALA A 96 -21.66 16.75 -38.46
N LEU A 97 -21.68 15.60 -37.78
CA LEU A 97 -21.79 15.50 -36.33
C LEU A 97 -20.43 15.07 -35.76
N ILE A 98 -19.80 15.91 -34.94
CA ILE A 98 -18.50 15.62 -34.35
C ILE A 98 -18.70 15.27 -32.88
N GLU A 99 -18.38 14.03 -32.50
CA GLU A 99 -18.46 13.55 -31.13
C GLU A 99 -17.06 13.26 -30.58
N LYS A 100 -16.76 13.77 -29.38
CA LYS A 100 -15.51 13.46 -28.68
C LYS A 100 -15.74 12.26 -27.77
N GLN A 101 -15.05 11.16 -28.06
CA GLN A 101 -15.07 9.96 -27.23
C GLN A 101 -13.79 9.86 -26.40
N VAL A 102 -13.92 9.45 -25.13
CA VAL A 102 -12.78 9.28 -24.22
C VAL A 102 -12.50 7.80 -24.07
N TYR A 103 -11.29 7.38 -24.42
CA TYR A 103 -10.83 6.01 -24.27
C TYR A 103 -9.68 5.93 -23.27
N PRO A 104 -9.60 4.85 -22.45
CA PRO A 104 -8.45 4.64 -21.57
C PRO A 104 -7.19 4.42 -22.41
N MET A 105 -6.19 5.28 -22.23
CA MET A 105 -4.92 5.16 -22.94
C MET A 105 -3.97 4.17 -22.25
N SER A 106 -3.94 4.15 -20.92
CA SER A 106 -3.03 3.30 -20.14
C SER A 106 -3.53 3.11 -18.71
N GLU A 107 -3.24 1.95 -18.14
CA GLU A 107 -3.45 1.62 -16.74
C GLU A 107 -2.09 1.63 -16.02
N VAL A 108 -2.00 2.34 -14.89
CA VAL A 108 -0.76 2.47 -14.12
C VAL A 108 -0.97 1.93 -12.71
N THR A 109 -0.23 0.88 -12.36
CA THR A 109 -0.27 0.27 -11.02
C THR A 109 0.93 0.71 -10.20
N ILE A 110 0.68 1.31 -9.04
CA ILE A 110 1.71 1.73 -8.09
C ILE A 110 1.64 0.81 -6.87
N ALA A 111 2.71 0.05 -6.64
CA ALA A 111 2.78 -0.92 -5.55
C ALA A 111 3.96 -0.64 -4.63
N ARG A 112 3.74 -0.82 -3.32
CA ARG A 112 4.79 -0.80 -2.32
C ARG A 112 5.14 -2.24 -1.93
N GLN A 113 6.38 -2.65 -2.14
CA GLN A 113 6.88 -3.93 -1.67
C GLN A 113 7.70 -3.74 -0.38
N ALA A 114 7.25 -4.32 0.72
CA ALA A 114 8.06 -4.43 1.93
C ALA A 114 9.00 -5.64 1.80
N ARG A 115 10.28 -5.45 2.13
CA ARG A 115 11.27 -6.54 2.23
C ARG A 115 11.79 -6.57 3.65
N SER A 116 11.75 -7.76 4.25
CA SER A 116 12.36 -8.01 5.55
C SER A 116 13.72 -8.65 5.34
N TYR A 117 14.70 -8.23 6.14
CA TYR A 117 16.00 -8.90 6.24
C TYR A 117 16.34 -9.08 7.71
N THR A 118 17.03 -10.17 8.01
CA THR A 118 17.57 -10.43 9.34
C THR A 118 18.98 -9.87 9.39
N ARG A 119 19.27 -9.08 10.42
CA ARG A 119 20.60 -8.55 10.69
C ARG A 119 21.00 -8.96 12.10
N SER A 120 22.16 -9.59 12.22
CA SER A 120 22.75 -9.96 13.51
C SER A 120 23.68 -8.83 13.95
N GLU A 121 23.60 -8.46 15.22
CA GLU A 121 24.49 -7.49 15.87
C GLU A 121 25.16 -8.20 17.05
N ASP A 122 26.48 -8.06 17.17
CA ASP A 122 27.23 -8.64 18.28
C ASP A 122 27.09 -7.74 19.52
N ILE A 123 26.41 -8.26 20.55
CA ILE A 123 26.25 -7.59 21.84
C ILE A 123 26.94 -8.42 22.91
N THR A 124 27.83 -7.79 23.68
CA THR A 124 28.44 -8.40 24.86
C THR A 124 27.53 -8.19 26.07
N LEU A 125 27.06 -9.28 26.67
CA LEU A 125 26.26 -9.28 27.90
C LEU A 125 27.08 -9.84 29.05
N ARG A 126 26.93 -9.26 30.24
CA ARG A 126 27.63 -9.71 31.45
C ARG A 126 26.67 -10.40 32.42
N ARG A 127 27.22 -11.34 33.16
CA ARG A 127 26.54 -12.02 34.27
C ARG A 127 27.46 -12.02 35.48
N GLU A 128 26.90 -11.67 36.63
CA GLU A 128 27.59 -11.79 37.90
C GLU A 128 27.52 -13.25 38.39
N GLU A 129 28.67 -13.81 38.73
CA GLU A 129 28.78 -15.14 39.34
C GLU A 129 29.33 -15.01 40.74
N LEU A 130 28.73 -15.75 41.68
CA LEU A 130 29.16 -15.78 43.06
C LEU A 130 30.27 -16.82 43.22
N ASP A 131 31.49 -16.35 43.50
CA ASP A 131 32.61 -17.18 43.90
C ASP A 131 32.83 -17.03 45.42
N VAL A 132 32.89 -18.14 46.15
CA VAL A 132 32.99 -18.16 47.62
C VAL A 132 34.26 -18.91 47.98
N GLU A 133 35.30 -18.15 48.31
CA GLU A 133 36.54 -18.69 48.87
C GLU A 133 36.42 -18.78 50.39
N ASP A 134 36.54 -19.99 50.93
CA ASP A 134 36.50 -20.26 52.37
C ASP A 134 37.87 -20.78 52.86
N PRO A 135 38.87 -19.90 53.01
CA PRO A 135 40.21 -20.30 53.43
C PRO A 135 40.27 -20.83 54.87
N GLN A 136 39.20 -20.68 55.66
CA GLN A 136 39.10 -21.18 57.03
C GLN A 136 38.31 -22.49 57.16
N GLY A 137 37.72 -23.01 56.08
CA GLY A 137 36.98 -24.29 56.06
C GLY A 137 35.71 -24.29 56.91
N LEU A 138 35.05 -23.15 57.01
CA LEU A 138 33.80 -22.94 57.75
C LEU A 138 32.58 -23.60 57.06
N VAL A 139 32.62 -23.83 55.74
CA VAL A 139 31.58 -24.54 54.97
C VAL A 139 31.88 -26.04 54.98
N ARG A 140 31.33 -26.77 55.96
CA ARG A 140 31.44 -28.24 56.01
C ARG A 140 30.37 -28.88 55.13
N ASP A 141 30.81 -29.45 54.01
CA ASP A 141 29.97 -30.29 53.15
C ASP A 141 29.54 -31.53 53.93
N ARG A 142 28.26 -31.61 54.32
CA ARG A 142 27.73 -32.78 55.03
C ARG A 142 27.39 -33.86 54.00
N THR A 143 28.41 -34.45 53.40
CA THR A 143 28.26 -35.63 52.54
C THR A 143 27.75 -36.80 53.39
N MET A 144 26.47 -37.14 53.21
CA MET A 144 25.88 -38.36 53.77
C MET A 144 26.50 -39.59 53.08
N PRO A 145 27.07 -40.56 53.82
CA PRO A 145 27.54 -41.80 53.21
C PRO A 145 26.35 -42.64 52.74
N GLY A 146 26.37 -43.05 51.47
CA GLY A 146 25.36 -43.90 50.86
C GLY A 146 25.25 -45.29 51.52
N PRO A 147 24.09 -45.96 51.42
CA PRO A 147 23.86 -47.22 52.10
C PRO A 147 24.67 -48.37 51.47
N ARG A 148 25.36 -49.14 52.32
CA ARG A 148 25.90 -50.46 51.94
C ARG A 148 24.74 -51.42 51.68
N ARG A 149 24.78 -52.10 50.55
CA ARG A 149 23.90 -53.24 50.22
C ARG A 149 24.44 -54.50 50.89
N GLU A 150 23.57 -55.25 51.54
CA GLU A 150 23.63 -56.71 51.69
C GLU A 150 22.38 -57.31 51.05
#